data_AF-A0A1S2Q5N0-F1
#
_entry.id   AF-A0A1S2Q5N0-F1
#
_cell.length_a   1.000
_cell.length_b   1.000
_cell.length_c   1.000
_cell.angle_alpha   90.00
_cell.angle_beta   90.00
_cell.angle_gamma   90.00
#
_symmetry.space_group_name_H-M   'P 1'
#
loop_
_entity.id
_entity.type
_entity.pdbx_description
1 polymer ?
#
loop_
_entity_poly.entity_id
_entity_poly.type
_entity_poly.pdbx_seq_one_letter_code
_entity_poly.pdbx_strand_id
1 'polypeptide(L)'
;MAAARTLLRPEDARPFAPIPYFWSDQYGLRIQAFGNLRGHDEARVVHGDMAEGRLLVAYRTGPTLTGAPAVGMPPRELREWRTAVAARTGRQDATATATASGPPA
;
A
#
# COMPACT_ATOMS: atom_id res chain seq x y z
N MET A 1 -15.24 8.41 16.06
CA MET A 1 -14.79 7.02 16.33
C MET A 1 -15.91 6.05 15.95
N ALA A 2 -15.61 4.95 15.25
CA ALA A 2 -16.64 4.01 14.78
C ALA A 2 -17.41 3.38 15.94
N ALA A 3 -16.71 2.84 16.95
CA ALA A 3 -17.33 2.24 18.13
C ALA A 3 -18.25 3.22 18.88
N ALA A 4 -17.77 4.43 19.18
CA ALA A 4 -18.58 5.45 19.88
C ALA A 4 -19.84 5.85 19.09
N ARG A 5 -19.73 5.96 17.75
CA ARG A 5 -20.90 6.25 16.89
C ARG A 5 -21.93 5.14 16.99
N THR A 6 -21.50 3.88 16.84
CA THR A 6 -22.40 2.72 16.92
C THR A 6 -23.07 2.62 18.30
N LEU A 7 -22.37 2.96 19.38
CA LEU A 7 -22.93 2.96 20.73
C LEU A 7 -23.96 4.07 20.97
N LEU A 8 -23.73 5.28 20.44
CA LEU A 8 -24.59 6.45 20.71
C LEU A 8 -25.70 6.65 19.67
N ARG A 9 -25.55 6.09 18.46
CA ARG A 9 -26.45 6.23 17.31
C ARG A 9 -26.45 4.94 16.47
N PRO A 10 -27.04 3.85 16.96
CA PRO A 10 -27.05 2.56 16.26
C PRO A 10 -27.71 2.64 14.87
N GLU A 11 -28.68 3.54 14.68
CA GLU A 11 -29.33 3.83 13.40
C GLU A 11 -28.39 4.45 12.36
N ASP A 12 -27.32 5.13 12.79
CA ASP A 12 -26.29 5.73 11.95
C ASP A 12 -25.04 4.82 11.81
N ALA A 13 -25.12 3.56 12.25
CA ALA A 13 -24.00 2.65 12.23
C ALA A 13 -23.51 2.39 10.79
N ARG A 14 -22.20 2.44 10.59
CA ARG A 14 -21.54 2.15 9.31
C ARG A 14 -20.50 1.06 9.49
N PRO A 15 -20.28 0.19 8.48
CA PRO A 15 -19.21 -0.80 8.53
C PRO A 15 -17.86 -0.15 8.81
N PHE A 16 -17.11 -0.70 9.77
CA PHE A 16 -15.74 -0.28 10.04
C PHE A 16 -14.79 -1.05 9.13
N ALA A 17 -14.36 -0.41 8.05
CA ALA A 17 -13.45 -0.98 7.06
C ALA A 17 -12.26 -0.05 6.78
N PRO A 18 -11.41 0.26 7.78
CA PRO A 18 -10.20 1.02 7.52
C PRO A 18 -9.19 0.17 6.73
N ILE A 19 -8.28 0.85 6.04
CA ILE A 19 -7.08 0.22 5.49
C ILE A 19 -6.10 0.05 6.65
N PRO A 20 -5.61 -1.16 6.93
CA PRO A 20 -4.53 -1.34 7.89
C PRO A 20 -3.32 -0.51 7.47
N TYR A 21 -2.73 0.21 8.41
CA TYR A 21 -1.55 1.04 8.18
C TYR A 21 -0.55 0.86 9.30
N PHE A 22 0.71 0.71 8.93
CA PHE A 22 1.84 0.59 9.84
C PHE A 22 2.98 1.46 9.33
N TRP A 23 3.80 1.95 10.26
CA TRP A 23 5.04 2.61 9.94
C TRP A 23 6.11 2.30 11.00
N SER A 24 7.37 2.41 10.58
CA SER A 24 8.54 2.31 11.44
C SER A 24 9.60 3.27 10.93
N ASP A 25 10.39 3.84 11.84
CA ASP A 25 11.64 4.51 11.49
C ASP A 25 12.79 3.64 11.99
N GLN A 26 13.66 3.23 11.06
CA GLN A 26 14.81 2.39 11.36
C GLN A 26 16.04 3.00 10.69
N TYR A 27 17.06 3.34 11.49
CA TYR A 27 18.33 3.86 10.99
C TYR A 27 18.20 5.06 10.03
N GLY A 28 17.21 5.94 10.27
CA GLY A 28 16.94 7.09 9.40
C GLY A 28 16.11 6.78 8.15
N LEU A 29 15.71 5.53 7.94
CA LEU A 29 14.79 5.12 6.89
C LEU A 29 13.36 4.97 7.41
N ARG A 30 12.45 5.67 6.75
CA ARG A 30 11.02 5.58 7.02
C ARG A 30 10.41 4.41 6.25
N ILE A 31 9.91 3.43 6.98
CA ILE A 31 9.14 2.29 6.46
C ILE A 31 7.65 2.59 6.66
N GLN A 32 6.85 2.44 5.60
CA GLN A 32 5.41 2.64 5.61
C GLN A 32 4.73 1.49 4.89
N ALA A 33 3.63 0.98 5.43
CA ALA A 33 2.92 -0.15 4.86
C ALA A 33 1.41 0.08 4.91
N PHE A 34 0.77 -0.03 3.76
CA PHE A 34 -0.68 0.03 3.62
C PHE A 34 -1.23 -1.35 3.28
N GLY A 35 -2.40 -1.69 3.81
CA GLY A 35 -3.12 -2.91 3.48
C GLY A 35 -2.67 -4.12 4.29
N ASN A 36 -3.03 -5.31 3.79
CA ASN A 36 -2.66 -6.57 4.42
C ASN A 36 -1.36 -7.10 3.81
N LEU A 37 -0.31 -7.16 4.63
CA LEU A 37 1.01 -7.62 4.18
C LEU A 37 1.15 -9.14 4.12
N ARG A 38 0.26 -9.89 4.78
CA ARG A 38 0.30 -11.35 4.83
C ARG A 38 -0.63 -11.97 3.79
N GLY A 39 -0.28 -13.16 3.30
CA GLY A 39 -1.12 -13.91 2.35
C GLY A 39 -1.17 -13.30 0.95
N HIS A 40 -0.13 -12.56 0.56
CA HIS A 40 0.06 -12.16 -0.84
C HIS A 40 0.69 -13.33 -1.61
N ASP A 41 0.24 -13.50 -2.85
CA ASP A 41 0.80 -14.48 -3.79
C ASP A 41 1.99 -13.89 -4.57
N GLU A 42 2.01 -12.56 -4.70
CA GLU A 42 2.98 -11.82 -5.50
C GLU A 42 3.46 -10.57 -4.76
N ALA A 43 4.77 -10.33 -4.82
CA ALA A 43 5.42 -9.10 -4.37
C ALA A 43 6.29 -8.55 -5.51
N ARG A 44 5.97 -7.35 -5.99
CA ARG A 44 6.68 -6.74 -7.12
C ARG A 44 7.15 -5.34 -6.81
N VAL A 45 8.43 -5.06 -7.04
CA VAL A 45 8.95 -3.68 -6.98
C VAL A 45 8.32 -2.89 -8.13
N VAL A 46 7.68 -1.79 -7.77
CA VAL A 46 6.95 -0.92 -8.71
C VAL A 46 7.57 0.47 -8.80
N HIS A 47 8.32 0.88 -7.78
CA HIS A 47 9.06 2.14 -7.81
C HIS A 47 10.34 2.05 -6.97
N GLY A 48 11.40 2.67 -7.48
CA GLY A 48 12.70 2.78 -6.82
C GLY A 48 13.50 1.47 -6.79
N ASP A 49 14.58 1.51 -6.02
CA ASP A 49 15.54 0.44 -5.78
C ASP A 49 16.03 0.50 -4.32
N MET A 50 16.25 -0.68 -3.72
CA MET A 50 16.85 -0.80 -2.39
C MET A 50 18.25 -0.19 -2.32
N ALA A 51 19.03 -0.25 -3.40
CA ALA A 51 20.35 0.37 -3.45
C ALA A 51 20.30 1.90 -3.26
N GLU A 52 19.19 2.53 -3.66
CA GLU A 52 18.97 3.97 -3.50
C GLU A 52 18.28 4.35 -2.17
N GLY A 53 17.97 3.37 -1.31
CA GLY A 53 17.24 3.61 -0.06
C GLY A 53 15.77 4.02 -0.27
N ARG A 54 15.25 3.86 -1.48
CA ARG A 54 13.85 4.16 -1.83
C ARG A 54 13.24 2.99 -2.54
N LEU A 55 12.30 2.31 -1.90
CA LEU A 55 11.61 1.18 -2.49
C LEU A 55 10.10 1.29 -2.28
N LEU A 56 9.33 0.91 -3.28
CA LEU A 56 7.91 0.63 -3.16
C LEU A 56 7.60 -0.71 -3.82
N VAL A 57 6.87 -1.55 -3.09
CA VAL A 57 6.50 -2.90 -3.54
C VAL A 57 4.98 -3.01 -3.54
N ALA A 58 4.42 -3.54 -4.61
CA ALA A 58 3.01 -3.90 -4.71
C ALA A 58 2.82 -5.35 -4.29
N TYR A 59 1.98 -5.58 -3.27
CA TYR A 59 1.58 -6.92 -2.82
C TYR A 59 0.21 -7.24 -3.40
N ARG A 60 0.08 -8.42 -4.02
CA ARG A 60 -1.16 -8.86 -4.65
C ARG A 60 -1.58 -10.23 -4.17
N THR A 61 -2.89 -10.44 -4.13
CA THR A 61 -3.52 -11.75 -3.98
C THR A 61 -4.45 -11.94 -5.19
N GLY A 62 -4.15 -12.92 -6.04
CA GLY A 62 -4.76 -13.05 -7.36
C GLY A 62 -4.58 -11.77 -8.21
N PRO A 63 -5.67 -11.15 -8.74
CA PRO A 63 -5.59 -9.90 -9.49
C PRO A 63 -5.57 -8.64 -8.61
N THR A 64 -5.82 -8.76 -7.30
CA THR A 64 -6.16 -7.63 -6.43
C THR A 64 -4.92 -7.08 -5.73
N LEU A 65 -4.75 -5.76 -5.74
CA LEU A 65 -3.76 -5.08 -4.89
C LEU A 65 -4.21 -5.10 -3.42
N THR A 66 -3.46 -5.80 -2.58
CA THR A 66 -3.79 -6.04 -1.17
C THR A 66 -2.88 -5.31 -0.20
N GLY A 67 -1.67 -4.93 -0.64
CA GLY A 67 -0.76 -4.14 0.17
C GLY A 67 0.27 -3.35 -0.64
N ALA A 68 0.86 -2.35 0.02
CA ALA A 68 1.91 -1.51 -0.55
C ALA A 68 2.94 -1.12 0.53
N PRO A 69 3.92 -1.98 0.85
CA PRO A 69 5.05 -1.59 1.67
C PRO A 69 6.04 -0.70 0.90
N ALA A 70 6.54 0.32 1.59
CA ALA A 70 7.43 1.33 1.07
C ALA A 70 8.53 1.65 2.08
N VAL A 71 9.72 1.99 1.58
CA VAL A 71 10.89 2.41 2.35
C VAL A 71 11.42 3.69 1.74
N GLY A 72 11.68 4.71 2.55
CA GLY A 72 12.29 5.97 2.12
C GLY A 72 11.45 6.80 1.13
N MET A 73 10.22 6.38 0.84
CA MET A 73 9.35 7.04 -0.14
C MET A 73 8.68 8.29 0.44
N PRO A 74 8.62 9.40 -0.32
CA PRO A 74 7.97 10.61 0.12
C PRO A 74 6.44 10.40 0.24
N PRO A 75 5.77 10.99 1.25
CA PRO A 75 4.35 10.76 1.49
C PRO A 75 3.43 11.09 0.30
N ARG A 76 3.84 12.01 -0.58
CA ARG A 76 3.08 12.38 -1.78
C ARG A 76 2.90 11.21 -2.74
N GLU A 77 3.96 10.45 -2.99
CA GLU A 77 3.95 9.29 -3.89
C GLU A 77 3.11 8.14 -3.30
N LEU A 78 3.08 8.01 -1.98
CA LEU A 78 2.33 6.95 -1.30
C LEU A 78 0.80 7.17 -1.27
N ARG A 79 0.32 8.40 -1.53
CA ARG A 79 -1.12 8.71 -1.49
C ARG A 79 -1.93 7.91 -2.51
N GLU A 80 -1.39 7.79 -3.73
CA GLU A 80 -2.05 7.06 -4.81
C GLU A 80 -2.11 5.57 -4.50
N TRP A 81 -1.02 5.00 -3.99
CA TRP A 81 -0.94 3.60 -3.59
C TRP A 81 -1.86 3.25 -2.42
N ARG A 82 -1.94 4.12 -1.41
CA ARG A 82 -2.93 3.97 -0.35
C ARG A 82 -4.36 3.94 -0.91
N THR A 83 -4.67 4.79 -1.88
CA THR A 83 -5.99 4.85 -2.52
C THR A 83 -6.26 3.59 -3.34
N ALA A 84 -5.28 3.11 -4.09
CA ALA A 84 -5.38 1.87 -4.87
C ALA A 84 -5.58 0.63 -3.97
N VAL A 85 -4.87 0.55 -2.84
CA VAL A 85 -5.08 -0.50 -1.83
C VAL A 85 -6.48 -0.42 -1.23
N ALA A 86 -7.00 0.81 -0.99
CA ALA A 86 -8.38 1.02 -0.52
C ALA A 86 -9.42 0.47 -1.51
N ALA A 87 -9.20 0.73 -2.79
CA ALA A 87 -10.09 0.37 -3.88
C ALA A 87 -10.00 -1.11 -4.26
N ARG A 88 -9.03 -1.87 -3.70
CA ARG A 88 -8.75 -3.26 -4.11
C ARG A 88 -8.53 -3.37 -5.63
N THR A 89 -7.75 -2.45 -6.16
CA THR A 89 -7.52 -2.26 -7.60
C THR A 89 -7.04 -3.54 -8.29
N GLY A 90 -7.66 -3.89 -9.42
CA GLY A 90 -7.30 -5.04 -10.23
C GLY A 90 -5.96 -4.86 -10.95
N ARG A 91 -5.37 -5.96 -11.43
CA ARG A 91 -4.08 -5.95 -12.15
C ARG A 91 -4.11 -5.07 -13.40
N GLN A 92 -5.27 -4.97 -14.07
CA GLN A 92 -5.44 -4.21 -15.31
C GLN A 92 -5.62 -2.70 -15.08
N ASP A 93 -5.94 -2.29 -13.86
CA ASP A 93 -6.23 -0.89 -13.52
C ASP A 93 -4.99 -0.13 -13.01
N ALA A 94 -3.90 -0.86 -12.70
CA ALA A 94 -2.69 -0.31 -12.08
C ALA A 94 -1.47 -0.21 -13.02
N THR A 95 -1.68 -0.28 -14.34
CA THR A 95 -0.60 -0.30 -15.33
C THR A 95 -0.01 1.07 -15.68
N ALA A 96 -0.47 2.16 -15.09
CA ALA A 96 0.19 3.44 -15.24
C ALA A 96 1.25 3.62 -14.13
N THR A 97 2.53 3.67 -14.54
CA THR A 97 3.72 4.09 -13.77
C THR A 97 4.67 2.99 -13.27
N ALA A 98 5.19 2.16 -14.18
CA ALA A 98 6.50 1.53 -13.99
C ALA A 98 7.16 1.25 -15.35
N THR A 99 7.87 2.24 -15.91
CA THR A 99 8.84 1.99 -16.97
C THR A 99 10.04 1.32 -16.32
N ALA A 100 10.17 0.01 -16.51
CA ALA A 100 11.36 -0.74 -16.17
C ALA A 100 12.47 -0.39 -17.16
N SER A 101 13.62 0.07 -16.67
CA SER A 101 14.88 0.00 -17.40
C SER A 101 15.69 -1.15 -16.80
N GLY A 102 15.77 -2.27 -17.52
CA GLY A 102 16.76 -3.31 -17.24
C GLY A 102 18.13 -2.87 -17.77
N PRO A 103 19.25 -3.33 -17.19
CA PRO A 103 20.57 -3.05 -17.74
C PRO A 103 20.80 -3.90 -19.00
N PRO A 104 21.46 -3.36 -20.05
CA PRO A 104 21.91 -4.17 -21.18
C PRO A 104 23.09 -5.07 -20.78
N ALA A 105 23.24 -6.13 -21.59
CA ALA A 105 24.20 -7.24 -21.56
C ALA A 105 25.59 -6.96 -20.95
#